data_AF-A0A9W4EXU6-F1
#
_entry.id   AF-A0A9W4EXU6-F1
#
_cell.length_a   1.000
_cell.length_b   1.000
_cell.length_c   1.000
_cell.angle_alpha   90.00
_cell.angle_beta   90.00
_cell.angle_gamma   90.00
#
_symmetry.space_group_name_H-M   'P 1'
#
loop_
_entity.id
_entity.type
_entity.pdbx_description
1 polymer ?
#
loop_
_entity_poly.entity_id
_entity_poly.type
_entity_poly.pdbx_seq_one_letter_code
_entity_poly.pdbx_strand_id
1 'polypeptide(L)'
;MANSVEIEYSSNMEQVKTHINAMCVEKVTAASIHLQNQVKKNLTGSRSGKQYKIPHTSRKYTASKPGEAPAVRTGDLLNSIKYNVKRSQSEVLGAVGSDLKKAIWLEAGTSHIEARPFLLKTFEKERRELKRMMGGQ
;
A
#
# COMPACT_ATOMS: atom_id res chain seq x y z
N MET A 1 29.44 61.06 0.38
CA MET A 1 29.01 60.28 -0.80
C MET A 1 28.12 59.16 -0.27
N ALA A 2 26.81 59.27 -0.44
CA ALA A 2 25.87 58.26 0.05
C ALA A 2 25.83 57.12 -0.96
N ASN A 3 26.26 55.92 -0.57
CA ASN A 3 26.11 54.71 -1.39
C ASN A 3 24.63 54.33 -1.43
N SER A 4 23.98 54.57 -2.57
CA SER A 4 22.68 54.00 -2.89
C SER A 4 22.87 52.53 -3.25
N VAL A 5 22.33 51.63 -2.42
CA VAL A 5 22.25 50.19 -2.72
C VAL A 5 20.95 49.96 -3.48
N GLU A 6 21.04 49.45 -4.70
CA GLU A 6 19.87 48.94 -5.43
C GLU A 6 19.50 47.57 -4.88
N ILE A 7 18.27 47.44 -4.36
CA ILE A 7 17.73 46.17 -3.86
C ILE A 7 16.69 45.69 -4.87
N GLU A 8 16.95 44.53 -5.47
CA GLU A 8 16.02 43.86 -6.37
C GLU A 8 15.39 42.64 -5.68
N TYR A 9 14.06 42.56 -5.68
CA TYR A 9 13.32 41.44 -5.12
C TYR A 9 12.87 40.51 -6.25
N SER A 10 13.32 39.26 -6.24
CA SER A 10 12.86 38.22 -7.18
C SER A 10 12.00 37.17 -6.47
N SER A 11 10.97 36.67 -7.16
CA SER A 11 10.05 35.66 -6.64
C SER A 11 10.52 34.26 -6.99
N ASN A 12 10.77 33.42 -5.98
CA ASN A 12 11.15 32.01 -6.13
C ASN A 12 9.95 31.04 -6.14
N MET A 13 8.74 31.55 -6.39
CA MET A 13 7.48 30.81 -6.25
C MET A 13 7.45 29.50 -7.05
N GLU A 14 7.98 29.48 -8.27
CA GLU A 14 7.98 28.28 -9.12
C GLU A 14 8.89 27.17 -8.57
N GLN A 15 10.03 27.53 -8.00
CA GLN A 15 10.94 26.58 -7.36
C GLN A 15 10.29 25.99 -6.10
N VAL A 16 9.63 26.83 -5.30
CA VAL A 16 8.91 26.41 -4.10
C VAL A 16 7.78 25.45 -4.43
N LYS A 17 6.94 25.76 -5.44
CA LYS A 17 5.87 24.86 -5.91
C LYS A 17 6.43 23.51 -6.35
N THR A 18 7.51 23.52 -7.12
CA THR A 18 8.17 22.29 -7.60
C THR A 18 8.66 21.44 -6.45
N HIS A 19 9.29 22.07 -5.45
CA HIS A 19 9.79 21.36 -4.28
C HIS A 19 8.66 20.79 -3.42
N ILE A 20 7.57 21.54 -3.21
CA ILE A 20 6.38 21.06 -2.49
C ILE A 20 5.77 19.85 -3.21
N ASN A 21 5.60 19.94 -4.53
CA ASN A 21 5.06 18.83 -5.32
C ASN A 21 5.97 17.59 -5.24
N ALA A 22 7.28 17.76 -5.27
CA ALA A 22 8.24 16.66 -5.09
C ALA A 22 8.07 16.01 -3.71
N MET A 23 8.02 16.80 -2.63
CA MET A 23 7.78 16.29 -1.27
C MET A 23 6.45 15.55 -1.15
N CYS A 24 5.38 16.04 -1.77
CA CYS A 24 4.09 15.34 -1.80
C CYS A 24 4.23 13.95 -2.43
N VAL A 25 4.95 13.84 -3.55
CA VAL A 25 5.15 12.54 -4.18
C VAL A 25 5.99 11.60 -3.32
N GLU A 26 7.06 12.09 -2.72
CA GLU A 26 7.90 11.28 -1.83
C GLU A 26 7.08 10.72 -0.67
N LYS A 27 6.27 11.55 -0.02
CA LYS A 27 5.39 11.13 1.08
C LYS A 27 4.36 10.09 0.67
N VAL A 28 3.66 10.30 -0.45
CA VAL A 28 2.67 9.33 -0.97
C VAL A 28 3.34 8.01 -1.37
N THR A 29 4.54 8.09 -1.95
CA THR A 29 5.32 6.90 -2.31
C THR A 29 5.72 6.12 -1.07
N ALA A 30 6.24 6.78 -0.04
CA ALA A 30 6.60 6.16 1.23
C ALA A 30 5.38 5.50 1.91
N ALA A 31 4.24 6.21 1.95
CA ALA A 31 3.00 5.66 2.49
C ALA A 31 2.50 4.43 1.71
N SER A 32 2.61 4.45 0.37
CA SER A 32 2.23 3.32 -0.48
C SER A 32 3.12 2.09 -0.26
N ILE A 33 4.43 2.29 -0.13
CA ILE A 33 5.39 1.23 0.20
C ILE A 33 5.08 0.65 1.60
N HIS A 34 4.81 1.51 2.58
CA HIS A 34 4.43 1.06 3.93
C HIS A 34 3.18 0.18 3.88
N LEU A 35 2.11 0.64 3.23
CA LEU A 35 0.88 -0.14 3.08
C LEU A 35 1.12 -1.48 2.38
N GLN A 36 1.88 -1.48 1.28
CA GLN A 36 2.27 -2.71 0.57
C GLN A 36 2.96 -3.72 1.51
N ASN A 37 3.89 -3.23 2.34
CA ASN A 37 4.63 -4.07 3.29
C ASN A 37 3.71 -4.60 4.40
N GLN A 38 2.79 -3.80 4.92
CA GLN A 38 1.83 -4.26 5.92
C GLN A 38 0.87 -5.30 5.36
N VAL A 39 0.41 -5.14 4.11
CA VAL A 39 -0.43 -6.14 3.41
C VAL A 39 0.36 -7.45 3.27
N LYS A 40 1.60 -7.39 2.81
CA LYS A 40 2.48 -8.57 2.70
C LYS A 40 2.72 -9.23 4.06
N LYS A 41 2.94 -8.45 5.11
CA LYS A 41 3.09 -8.95 6.48
C LYS A 41 1.83 -9.66 6.97
N ASN A 42 0.65 -9.10 6.72
CA ASN A 42 -0.62 -9.72 7.06
C ASN A 42 -0.79 -11.07 6.35
N LEU A 43 -0.41 -11.16 5.07
CA LEU A 43 -0.46 -12.39 4.28
C LEU A 43 0.51 -13.48 4.78
N THR A 44 1.66 -13.13 5.33
CA THR A 44 2.67 -14.11 5.82
C THR A 44 2.36 -14.69 7.21
N GLY A 45 1.36 -14.15 7.93
CA GLY A 45 1.01 -14.63 9.26
C GLY A 45 0.44 -16.06 9.31
N SER A 46 0.42 -16.64 10.51
CA SER A 46 -0.21 -17.94 10.78
C SER A 46 -1.72 -17.91 10.53
N ARG A 47 -2.31 -19.08 10.27
CA ARG A 47 -3.74 -19.30 10.03
C ARG A 47 -4.29 -20.37 10.96
N SER A 48 -5.59 -20.35 11.25
CA SER A 48 -6.20 -21.28 12.22
C SER A 48 -7.04 -22.39 11.60
N GLY A 49 -7.03 -22.54 10.27
CA GLY A 49 -7.78 -23.59 9.58
C GLY A 49 -7.05 -24.94 9.54
N LYS A 50 -7.52 -25.82 8.66
CA LYS A 50 -6.97 -27.17 8.51
C LYS A 50 -5.60 -27.15 7.82
N GLN A 51 -4.71 -28.02 8.26
CA GLN A 51 -3.40 -28.20 7.65
C GLN A 51 -3.47 -29.17 6.48
N TYR A 52 -2.83 -28.82 5.36
CA TYR A 52 -2.76 -29.63 4.14
C TYR A 52 -1.32 -29.74 3.65
N LYS A 53 -1.01 -30.81 2.92
CA LYS A 53 0.27 -30.98 2.21
C LYS A 53 0.23 -30.19 0.90
N ILE A 54 1.29 -29.45 0.61
CA ILE A 54 1.43 -28.80 -0.70
C ILE A 54 1.77 -29.88 -1.73
N PRO A 55 1.01 -30.01 -2.84
CA PRO A 55 1.27 -31.04 -3.86
C PRO A 55 2.72 -31.02 -4.34
N HIS A 56 3.30 -32.20 -4.56
CA HIS A 56 4.69 -32.37 -5.02
C HIS A 56 5.77 -31.83 -4.08
N THR A 57 5.46 -31.54 -2.81
CA THR A 57 6.45 -31.12 -1.81
C THR A 57 6.21 -31.81 -0.46
N SER A 58 7.22 -31.82 0.40
CA SER A 58 7.09 -32.28 1.80
C SER A 58 6.52 -31.22 2.74
N ARG A 59 6.29 -30.00 2.24
CA ARG A 59 5.83 -28.87 3.05
C ARG A 59 4.33 -28.95 3.30
N LYS A 60 3.92 -28.53 4.50
CA LYS A 60 2.51 -28.36 4.86
C LYS A 60 2.17 -26.87 4.95
N TYR A 61 0.93 -26.51 4.65
CA TYR A 61 0.39 -25.18 4.85
C TYR A 61 -0.92 -25.26 5.63
N THR A 62 -1.22 -24.22 6.41
CA THR A 62 -2.48 -24.11 7.14
C THR A 62 -3.43 -23.22 6.36
N ALA A 63 -4.62 -23.75 6.02
CA ALA A 63 -5.64 -22.99 5.32
C ALA A 63 -6.22 -21.87 6.21
N SER A 64 -6.64 -20.78 5.61
CA SER A 64 -7.29 -19.67 6.33
C SER A 64 -8.77 -19.94 6.53
N LYS A 65 -9.28 -19.63 7.73
CA LYS A 65 -10.73 -19.59 7.97
C LYS A 65 -11.35 -18.37 7.27
N PRO A 66 -12.68 -18.34 7.10
CA PRO A 66 -13.38 -17.12 6.74
C PRO A 66 -13.02 -15.96 7.68
N GLY A 67 -12.90 -14.74 7.14
CA GLY A 67 -12.49 -13.54 7.88
C GLY A 67 -11.00 -13.44 8.23
N GLU A 68 -10.24 -14.54 8.17
CA GLU A 68 -8.77 -14.51 8.26
C GLU A 68 -8.16 -14.11 6.92
N ALA A 69 -6.97 -13.49 6.96
CA ALA A 69 -6.23 -13.20 5.74
C ALA A 69 -5.91 -14.50 4.97
N PRO A 70 -5.83 -14.47 3.63
CA PRO A 70 -5.55 -15.65 2.83
C PRO A 70 -4.27 -16.37 3.26
N ALA A 71 -4.30 -17.70 3.22
CA ALA A 71 -3.13 -18.54 3.45
C ALA A 71 -2.17 -18.47 2.24
N VAL A 72 -0.86 -18.39 2.52
CA VAL A 72 0.17 -18.42 1.49
C VAL A 72 0.53 -19.87 1.19
N ARG A 73 0.02 -20.39 0.06
CA ARG A 73 0.37 -21.74 -0.42
C ARG A 73 1.62 -21.72 -1.32
N THR A 74 1.57 -20.98 -2.43
CA THR A 74 2.65 -20.87 -3.43
C THR A 74 3.32 -19.49 -3.45
N GLY A 75 2.68 -18.47 -2.86
CA GLY A 75 3.22 -17.11 -2.81
C GLY A 75 2.75 -16.17 -3.93
N ASP A 76 2.03 -16.64 -4.95
CA ASP A 76 1.71 -15.74 -6.08
C ASP A 76 0.80 -14.57 -5.70
N LEU A 77 -0.12 -14.73 -4.73
CA LEU A 77 -0.88 -13.57 -4.24
C LEU A 77 0.05 -12.56 -3.54
N LEU A 78 0.91 -13.04 -2.66
CA LEU A 78 1.89 -12.22 -1.93
C LEU A 78 2.79 -11.43 -2.89
N ASN A 79 3.30 -12.11 -3.92
CA ASN A 79 4.20 -11.53 -4.92
C ASN A 79 3.48 -10.56 -5.87
N SER A 80 2.18 -10.74 -6.07
CA SER A 80 1.38 -9.86 -6.92
C SER A 80 1.01 -8.51 -6.28
N ILE A 81 1.20 -8.34 -4.96
CA ILE A 81 0.90 -7.08 -4.29
C ILE A 81 1.93 -6.02 -4.72
N LYS A 82 1.46 -5.02 -5.45
CA LYS A 82 2.26 -3.91 -5.99
C LYS A 82 1.65 -2.58 -5.57
N TYR A 83 2.45 -1.52 -5.70
CA TYR A 83 1.97 -0.15 -5.59
C TYR A 83 2.19 0.60 -6.91
N ASN A 84 1.41 1.65 -7.13
CA ASN A 84 1.54 2.58 -8.23
C ASN A 84 1.27 3.99 -7.70
N VAL A 85 2.05 4.97 -8.14
CA VAL A 85 1.84 6.38 -7.82
C VAL A 85 1.56 7.14 -9.11
N LYS A 86 0.35 7.69 -9.21
CA LYS A 86 -0.06 8.54 -10.32
C LYS A 86 0.02 10.01 -9.90
N ARG A 87 0.60 10.84 -10.77
CA ARG A 87 0.68 12.28 -10.59
C ARG A 87 -0.28 12.94 -11.55
N SER A 88 -1.15 13.81 -11.02
CA SER A 88 -1.95 14.75 -11.79
C SER A 88 -1.48 16.17 -11.48
N GLN A 89 -2.02 17.16 -12.20
CA GLN A 89 -1.69 18.57 -11.96
C GLN A 89 -2.06 19.05 -10.55
N SER A 90 -3.11 18.47 -9.96
CA SER A 90 -3.67 18.88 -8.67
C SER A 90 -3.55 17.85 -7.55
N GLU A 91 -3.14 16.62 -7.86
CA GLU A 91 -3.16 15.51 -6.89
C GLU A 91 -2.10 14.45 -7.16
N VAL A 92 -1.71 13.76 -6.09
CA VAL A 92 -0.83 12.60 -6.13
C VAL A 92 -1.59 11.41 -5.53
N LEU A 93 -1.85 10.39 -6.34
CA LEU A 93 -2.63 9.22 -5.94
C LEU A 93 -1.73 8.00 -5.81
N GLY A 94 -1.69 7.42 -4.60
CA GLY A 94 -1.06 6.13 -4.33
C GLY A 94 -2.08 5.00 -4.34
N ALA A 95 -1.88 4.00 -5.20
CA ALA A 95 -2.70 2.79 -5.28
C ALA A 95 -1.88 1.57 -4.85
N VAL A 96 -2.45 0.70 -4.03
CA VAL A 96 -1.84 -0.57 -3.62
C VAL A 96 -2.83 -1.71 -3.87
N GLY A 97 -2.40 -2.77 -4.55
CA GLY A 97 -3.30 -3.86 -4.91
C GLY A 97 -2.63 -4.99 -5.68
N SER A 98 -3.45 -5.83 -6.30
CA SER A 98 -3.05 -6.97 -7.11
C SER A 98 -3.87 -7.02 -8.40
N ASP A 99 -3.23 -7.40 -9.50
CA ASP A 99 -3.90 -7.62 -10.79
C ASP A 99 -4.55 -9.02 -10.89
N LEU A 100 -4.39 -9.86 -9.86
CA LEU A 100 -4.92 -11.22 -9.89
C LEU A 100 -6.43 -11.24 -9.57
N LYS A 101 -7.23 -11.88 -10.43
CA LYS A 101 -8.67 -12.11 -10.18
C LYS A 101 -8.94 -12.77 -8.82
N LYS A 102 -8.06 -13.69 -8.40
CA LYS A 102 -8.16 -14.36 -7.09
C LYS A 102 -8.05 -13.41 -5.90
N ALA A 103 -7.38 -12.26 -6.04
CA ALA A 103 -7.32 -11.25 -4.99
C ALA A 103 -8.73 -10.69 -4.71
N ILE A 104 -9.49 -10.38 -5.77
CA ILE A 104 -10.87 -9.88 -5.68
C ILE A 104 -11.78 -10.94 -5.04
N TRP A 105 -11.71 -12.18 -5.51
CA TRP A 105 -12.52 -13.28 -4.97
C TRP A 105 -12.23 -13.56 -3.50
N LEU A 106 -10.99 -13.39 -3.05
CA LEU A 106 -10.62 -13.59 -1.65
C LEU A 106 -11.02 -12.38 -0.79
N GLU A 107 -10.87 -11.15 -1.29
CA GLU A 107 -11.23 -9.95 -0.55
C GLU A 107 -12.75 -9.86 -0.32
N ALA A 108 -13.54 -10.03 -1.39
CA ALA A 108 -15.00 -9.88 -1.36
C ALA A 108 -15.75 -11.20 -1.08
N GLY A 109 -15.11 -12.34 -1.30
CA GLY A 109 -15.80 -13.63 -1.35
C GLY A 109 -16.45 -13.92 -2.71
N THR A 110 -17.02 -15.12 -2.82
CA THR A 110 -17.82 -15.60 -3.94
C THR A 110 -18.94 -16.50 -3.39
N SER A 111 -19.88 -16.96 -4.22
CA SER A 111 -20.93 -17.89 -3.80
C SER A 111 -20.42 -19.19 -3.14
N HIS A 112 -19.15 -19.57 -3.39
CA HIS A 112 -18.54 -20.80 -2.88
C HIS A 112 -17.39 -20.55 -1.89
N ILE A 113 -16.96 -19.29 -1.73
CA ILE A 113 -15.79 -18.94 -0.92
C ILE A 113 -16.16 -17.73 -0.08
N GLU A 114 -16.19 -17.89 1.24
CA GLU A 114 -16.39 -16.76 2.13
C GLU A 114 -15.23 -15.76 2.09
N ALA A 115 -15.53 -14.50 2.37
CA ALA A 115 -14.58 -13.41 2.32
C ALA A 115 -13.41 -13.61 3.30
N ARG A 116 -12.22 -13.24 2.85
CA ARG A 116 -10.93 -13.28 3.55
C ARG A 116 -10.24 -11.93 3.36
N PRO A 117 -10.80 -10.86 3.93
CA PRO A 117 -10.34 -9.49 3.69
C PRO A 117 -8.92 -9.31 4.22
N PHE A 118 -8.02 -8.85 3.35
CA PHE A 118 -6.61 -8.65 3.64
C PHE A 118 -6.13 -7.28 3.18
N LEU A 119 -6.74 -6.66 2.17
CA LEU A 119 -6.41 -5.30 1.75
C LEU A 119 -7.14 -4.27 2.61
N LEU A 120 -8.47 -4.27 2.58
CA LEU A 120 -9.29 -3.26 3.25
C LEU A 120 -9.06 -3.29 4.77
N LYS A 121 -8.99 -4.50 5.34
CA LYS A 121 -8.70 -4.69 6.77
C LYS A 121 -7.34 -4.13 7.17
N THR A 122 -6.32 -4.28 6.32
CA THR A 122 -4.99 -3.71 6.57
C THR A 122 -5.01 -2.20 6.40
N PHE A 123 -5.69 -1.70 5.38
CA PHE A 123 -5.82 -0.27 5.11
C PHE A 123 -6.47 0.46 6.30
N GLU A 124 -7.60 -0.04 6.80
CA GLU A 124 -8.29 0.57 7.94
C GLU A 124 -7.42 0.58 9.20
N LYS A 125 -6.67 -0.51 9.43
CA LYS A 125 -5.73 -0.57 10.56
C LYS A 125 -4.60 0.45 10.44
N GLU A 126 -4.05 0.63 9.25
CA GLU A 126 -2.91 1.52 8.99
C GLU A 126 -3.34 2.96 8.65
N ARG A 127 -4.65 3.23 8.54
CA ARG A 127 -5.21 4.52 8.07
C ARG A 127 -4.64 5.72 8.81
N ARG A 128 -4.50 5.62 10.14
CA ARG A 128 -3.92 6.67 10.99
C ARG A 128 -2.45 6.91 10.69
N GLU A 129 -1.68 5.84 10.52
CA GLU A 129 -0.25 5.92 10.22
C GLU A 129 -0.01 6.50 8.83
N LEU A 130 -0.79 6.06 7.84
CA LEU A 130 -0.74 6.60 6.48
C LEU A 130 -1.04 8.10 6.46
N LYS A 131 -2.06 8.55 7.21
CA LYS A 131 -2.38 9.97 7.35
C LYS A 131 -1.20 10.76 7.92
N ARG A 132 -0.56 10.23 8.97
CA ARG A 132 0.64 10.84 9.59
C ARG A 132 1.80 10.95 8.60
N MET A 133 2.10 9.87 7.86
CA MET A 133 3.18 9.87 6.85
C MET A 133 2.95 10.91 5.75
N MET A 134 1.69 11.11 5.34
CA MET A 134 1.32 12.13 4.36
C MET A 134 1.26 13.55 4.92
N GLY A 135 1.45 13.73 6.24
CA GLY A 135 1.46 15.04 6.91
C GLY A 135 0.09 15.53 7.37
N GLY A 136 -0.92 14.66 7.43
CA GLY A 136 -2.21 15.00 8.05
C GLY A 136 -2.15 14.83 9.57
N GLN A 137 -2.79 15.76 10.29
CA GLN A 137 -3.00 15.68 11.75
C GLN A 137 -4.13 14.71 12.12
#